data_AF-A0A6I9SR80-F1
#
_entry.id   AF-A0A6I9SR80-F1
#
_cell.length_a   1.000
_cell.length_b   1.000
_cell.length_c   1.000
_cell.angle_alpha   90.00
_cell.angle_beta   90.00
_cell.angle_gamma   90.00
#
_symmetry.space_group_name_H-M   'P 1'
#
loop_
_entity.id
_entity.type
_entity.pdbx_description
1 polymer ?
#
loop_
_entity_poly.entity_id
_entity_poly.type
_entity_poly.pdbx_seq_one_letter_code
_entity_poly.pdbx_strand_id
1 'polypeptide(L)'
;MKNVLQTARQMSSNGLAMVSNMSSIFTSLQVGSSASRKLLSEEEADLFISMKQRSLMGLQPNAVVAQDGSGQFKTISAAIASVPQKNNQPFVIHVKAGVYKEY
;
A
#
# COMPACT_ATOMS: atom_id res chain seq x y z
N MET A 1 -22.05 -13.92 51.87
CA MET A 1 -22.91 -13.38 50.80
C MET A 1 -22.22 -12.35 49.91
N LYS A 2 -21.47 -11.38 50.45
CA LYS A 2 -20.79 -10.33 49.64
C LYS A 2 -19.74 -10.87 48.64
N ASN A 3 -19.01 -11.91 49.01
CA ASN A 3 -17.97 -12.50 48.15
C ASN A 3 -18.56 -13.20 46.91
N VAL A 4 -19.71 -13.89 47.05
CA VAL A 4 -20.41 -14.53 45.92
C VAL A 4 -20.87 -13.50 44.89
N LEU A 5 -21.34 -12.35 45.36
CA LEU A 5 -21.73 -11.23 44.50
C LEU A 5 -20.53 -10.58 43.81
N GLN A 6 -19.38 -10.49 44.48
CA GLN A 6 -18.14 -9.99 43.87
C GLN A 6 -17.63 -10.95 42.78
N THR A 7 -17.66 -12.26 43.02
CA THR A 7 -17.27 -13.27 42.03
C THR A 7 -18.18 -13.22 40.79
N ALA A 8 -19.51 -13.14 40.97
CA ALA A 8 -20.44 -13.02 39.86
C ALA A 8 -20.19 -11.75 39.02
N ARG A 9 -19.92 -10.61 39.69
CA ARG A 9 -19.55 -9.35 39.02
C ARG A 9 -18.27 -9.48 38.19
N GLN A 10 -17.26 -10.16 38.73
CA GLN A 10 -16.00 -10.40 38.00
C GLN A 10 -16.22 -11.34 36.80
N MET A 11 -17.01 -12.40 36.94
CA MET A 11 -17.33 -13.31 35.84
C MET A 11 -18.07 -12.60 34.69
N SER A 12 -19.07 -11.78 35.01
CA SER A 12 -19.77 -10.96 34.01
C SER A 12 -18.84 -9.93 33.35
N SER A 13 -17.96 -9.29 34.12
CA SER A 13 -16.97 -8.33 33.59
C SER A 13 -15.97 -9.01 32.64
N ASN A 14 -15.48 -10.20 32.99
CA ASN A 14 -14.56 -10.97 32.16
C ASN A 14 -15.25 -11.46 30.87
N GLY A 15 -16.50 -11.90 30.97
CA GLY A 15 -17.30 -12.27 29.79
C GLY A 15 -17.53 -11.09 28.84
N LEU A 16 -17.87 -9.91 29.38
CA LEU A 16 -18.06 -8.70 28.58
C LEU A 16 -16.76 -8.26 27.89
N ALA A 17 -15.61 -8.39 28.59
CA ALA A 17 -14.30 -8.08 28.03
C ALA A 17 -13.98 -8.99 26.83
N MET A 18 -14.21 -10.29 26.94
CA MET A 18 -14.00 -11.23 25.82
C MET A 18 -14.88 -10.90 24.61
N VAL A 19 -16.16 -10.56 24.83
CA VAL A 19 -17.08 -10.17 23.75
C VAL A 19 -16.70 -8.83 23.15
N SER A 20 -16.24 -7.87 23.97
CA SER A 20 -15.74 -6.58 23.48
C SER A 20 -14.49 -6.74 22.62
N ASN A 21 -13.55 -7.61 23.01
CA ASN A 21 -12.37 -7.94 22.22
C ASN A 21 -12.75 -8.61 20.90
N MET A 22 -13.72 -9.55 20.91
CA MET A 22 -14.25 -10.16 19.68
C MET A 22 -14.96 -9.14 18.78
N SER A 23 -15.70 -8.18 19.35
CA SER A 23 -16.35 -7.11 18.58
C SER A 23 -15.32 -6.17 17.95
N SER A 24 -14.26 -5.80 18.68
CA SER A 24 -13.14 -5.02 18.15
C SER A 24 -12.41 -5.78 17.05
N ILE A 25 -12.25 -7.10 17.21
CA ILE A 25 -11.71 -7.98 16.18
C ILE A 25 -12.64 -7.98 14.96
N PHE A 26 -13.96 -8.14 15.09
CA PHE A 26 -14.92 -8.10 13.98
C PHE A 26 -15.03 -6.71 13.30
N THR A 27 -14.93 -5.63 14.06
CA THR A 27 -14.86 -4.26 13.52
C THR A 27 -13.53 -4.02 12.79
N SER A 28 -12.43 -4.62 13.26
CA SER A 28 -11.11 -4.55 12.59
C SER A 28 -10.96 -5.53 11.42
N LEU A 29 -11.63 -6.68 11.46
CA LEU A 29 -11.83 -7.63 10.38
C LEU A 29 -13.09 -7.27 9.63
N GLN A 30 -13.06 -6.12 8.97
CA GLN A 30 -14.09 -5.70 8.04
C GLN A 30 -14.20 -6.74 6.90
N VAL A 31 -15.00 -7.79 7.14
CA VAL A 31 -15.38 -8.85 6.20
C VAL A 31 -16.09 -8.18 5.04
N GLY A 32 -15.32 -7.80 4.02
CA GLY A 32 -15.78 -7.01 2.88
C GLY A 32 -14.68 -6.20 2.20
N SER A 33 -13.52 -5.99 2.84
CA SER A 33 -12.39 -5.31 2.19
C SER A 33 -11.08 -6.01 2.51
N SER A 34 -10.70 -6.93 1.62
CA SER A 34 -9.35 -7.48 1.50
C SER A 34 -8.36 -6.41 1.04
N ALA A 35 -8.20 -5.36 1.82
CA ALA A 35 -7.22 -4.29 1.63
C ALA A 35 -6.48 -4.08 2.94
N SER A 36 -5.62 -5.05 3.26
CA SER A 36 -4.58 -4.90 4.27
C SER A 36 -3.73 -3.66 3.96
N ARG A 37 -4.01 -2.56 4.66
CA ARG A 37 -3.08 -1.59 5.25
C ARG A 37 -3.82 -0.28 5.53
N LYS A 38 -4.17 -0.06 6.80
CA LYS A 38 -4.51 1.26 7.32
C LYS A 38 -3.20 1.89 7.81
N LEU A 39 -2.63 2.80 7.02
CA LEU A 39 -1.53 3.66 7.46
C LEU A 39 -2.16 4.94 8.05
N LEU A 40 -1.83 5.28 9.29
CA LEU A 40 -2.17 6.58 9.88
C LEU A 40 -1.20 7.64 9.32
N SER A 41 -1.52 8.19 8.15
CA SER A 41 -0.83 9.37 7.62
C SER A 41 -1.86 10.32 7.02
N GLU A 42 -1.90 11.53 7.57
CA GLU A 42 -2.83 12.62 7.26
C GLU A 42 -2.40 13.40 6.02
N GLU A 43 -1.85 12.71 5.03
CA GLU A 43 -1.49 13.29 3.75
C GLU A 43 -2.08 12.42 2.66
N GLU A 44 -3.06 12.98 1.96
CA GLU A 44 -3.84 12.42 0.86
C GLU A 44 -2.95 12.16 -0.38
N ALA A 45 -1.91 11.35 -0.24
CA ALA A 45 -1.10 10.88 -1.35
C ALA A 45 -1.72 9.60 -1.93
N ASP A 46 -2.71 9.81 -2.80
CA ASP A 46 -3.05 8.96 -3.94
C ASP A 46 -3.26 7.46 -3.70
N LEU A 47 -4.47 7.15 -3.23
CA LEU A 47 -5.11 5.83 -3.24
C LEU A 47 -5.29 5.20 -4.64
N PHE A 48 -4.90 5.88 -5.73
CA PHE A 48 -5.22 5.45 -7.10
C PHE A 48 -4.33 4.32 -7.66
N ILE A 49 -3.28 3.92 -6.94
CA ILE A 49 -2.36 2.87 -7.41
C ILE A 49 -2.88 1.48 -7.03
N SER A 50 -3.41 0.76 -8.03
CA SER A 50 -3.80 -0.66 -7.95
C SER A 50 -2.71 -1.53 -7.32
N MET A 51 -3.08 -2.59 -6.60
CA MET A 51 -2.12 -3.52 -5.96
C MET A 51 -1.10 -4.09 -6.95
N LYS A 52 -1.51 -4.38 -8.19
CA LYS A 52 -0.60 -4.83 -9.25
C LYS A 52 0.46 -3.78 -9.57
N GLN A 53 0.08 -2.51 -9.56
CA GLN A 53 0.95 -1.37 -9.89
C GLN A 53 1.86 -0.99 -8.72
N ARG A 54 1.43 -1.23 -7.48
CA ARG A 54 2.30 -1.19 -6.28
C ARG A 54 3.35 -2.28 -6.30
N SER A 55 3.03 -3.48 -6.77
CA SER A 55 4.02 -4.55 -6.95
C SER A 55 5.14 -4.14 -7.91
N LEU A 56 4.82 -3.32 -8.94
CA LEU A 56 5.82 -2.83 -9.90
C LEU A 56 6.78 -1.79 -9.31
N MET A 57 6.42 -1.12 -8.20
CA MET A 57 7.28 -0.13 -7.53
C MET A 57 8.40 -0.77 -6.70
N GLY A 58 8.30 -2.07 -6.40
CA GLY A 58 9.36 -2.83 -5.72
C GLY A 58 10.29 -3.60 -6.68
N LEU A 59 10.04 -3.53 -7.99
CA LEU A 59 10.84 -4.22 -9.00
C LEU A 59 12.03 -3.36 -9.43
N GLN A 60 13.14 -4.03 -9.77
CA GLN A 60 14.28 -3.37 -10.39
C GLN A 60 13.83 -2.77 -11.74
N PRO A 61 13.99 -1.44 -11.94
CA PRO A 61 13.57 -0.81 -13.18
C PRO A 61 14.45 -1.27 -14.34
N ASN A 62 13.84 -1.49 -15.50
CA ASN A 62 14.56 -1.86 -16.71
C ASN A 62 15.30 -0.66 -17.30
N ALA A 63 14.71 0.53 -17.17
CA ALA A 63 15.32 1.78 -17.60
C ALA A 63 15.12 2.92 -16.62
N VAL A 64 16.08 3.84 -16.56
CA VAL A 64 16.04 5.03 -15.69
C VAL A 64 16.18 6.30 -16.52
N VAL A 65 15.22 7.22 -16.35
CA VAL A 65 15.23 8.55 -16.96
C VAL A 65 15.60 9.58 -15.92
N ALA A 66 16.59 10.42 -16.21
CA ALA A 66 17.02 11.49 -15.32
C ALA A 66 17.60 12.68 -16.10
N GLN A 67 17.11 13.89 -15.80
CA GLN A 67 17.61 15.12 -16.41
C GLN A 67 19.01 15.51 -15.93
N ASP A 68 19.34 15.12 -14.70
CA ASP A 68 20.65 15.34 -14.06
C ASP A 68 21.77 14.48 -14.67
N GLY A 69 21.44 13.56 -15.58
CA GLY A 69 22.40 12.65 -16.23
C GLY A 69 22.79 11.44 -15.37
N SER A 70 22.16 11.26 -14.20
CA SER A 70 22.37 10.09 -13.34
C SER A 70 21.61 8.83 -13.80
N GLY A 71 20.86 8.94 -14.90
CA GLY A 71 20.08 7.87 -15.53
C GLY A 71 20.62 7.48 -16.90
N GLN A 72 20.00 6.49 -17.51
CA GLN A 72 20.35 6.00 -18.85
C GLN A 72 19.86 6.96 -19.95
N PHE A 73 18.73 7.63 -19.71
CA PHE A 73 18.11 8.54 -20.67
C PHE A 73 17.85 9.90 -20.04
N LYS A 74 17.91 10.97 -20.84
CA LYS A 74 17.54 12.34 -20.44
C LYS A 74 16.09 12.68 -20.76
N THR A 75 15.50 11.97 -21.72
CA THR A 75 14.12 12.17 -22.20
C THR A 75 13.33 10.87 -22.05
N ILE A 76 12.04 11.02 -21.79
CA ILE A 76 11.05 9.96 -21.66
C ILE A 76 10.82 9.32 -23.03
N SER A 77 10.73 10.13 -24.09
CA SER A 77 10.57 9.64 -25.47
C SER A 77 11.70 8.69 -25.90
N ALA A 78 12.95 8.96 -25.51
CA ALA A 78 14.07 8.06 -25.78
C ALA A 78 13.96 6.74 -25.00
N ALA A 79 13.50 6.80 -23.75
CA ALA A 79 13.27 5.61 -22.95
C ALA A 79 12.14 4.74 -23.52
N ILE A 80 11.07 5.36 -24.03
CA ILE A 80 9.98 4.65 -24.71
C ILE A 80 10.48 3.96 -25.99
N ALA A 81 11.31 4.65 -26.78
CA ALA A 81 11.89 4.06 -28.00
C ALA A 81 12.83 2.87 -27.72
N SER A 82 13.41 2.79 -26.52
CA SER A 82 14.27 1.67 -26.11
C SER A 82 13.48 0.39 -25.76
N VAL A 83 12.16 0.47 -25.63
CA VAL A 83 11.33 -0.69 -25.26
C VAL A 83 11.31 -1.69 -26.42
N PRO A 84 11.65 -2.97 -26.18
CA PRO A 84 11.63 -3.98 -27.23
C PRO A 84 10.22 -4.20 -27.77
N GLN A 85 10.09 -4.20 -29.10
CA GLN A 85 8.83 -4.48 -29.78
C GLN A 85 8.41 -5.94 -29.51
N LYS A 86 7.12 -6.16 -29.19
CA LYS A 86 6.53 -7.45 -28.80
C LYS A 86 6.98 -8.00 -27.43
N ASN A 87 7.13 -7.14 -26.43
CA ASN A 87 7.37 -7.60 -25.07
C ASN A 87 6.09 -8.17 -24.43
N ASN A 88 6.17 -9.40 -23.94
CA ASN A 88 5.07 -10.06 -23.21
C ASN A 88 5.18 -9.85 -21.68
N GLN A 89 6.23 -9.16 -21.23
CA GLN A 89 6.49 -8.80 -19.84
C GLN A 89 6.37 -7.29 -19.63
N PRO A 90 5.99 -6.82 -18.43
CA PRO A 90 5.96 -5.40 -18.12
C PRO A 90 7.38 -4.81 -18.17
N PHE A 91 7.57 -3.74 -18.94
CA PHE A 91 8.81 -2.97 -18.98
C PHE A 91 8.68 -1.75 -18.07
N VAL A 92 9.46 -1.70 -16.99
CA VAL A 92 9.36 -0.65 -15.97
C VAL A 92 10.39 0.44 -16.24
N ILE A 93 9.91 1.65 -16.54
CA ILE A 93 10.72 2.86 -16.71
C ILE A 93 10.58 3.71 -15.44
N HIS A 94 11.69 3.93 -14.74
CA HIS A 94 11.72 4.81 -13.57
C HIS A 94 12.15 6.23 -13.98
N VAL A 95 11.25 7.19 -13.79
CA VAL A 95 11.51 8.60 -14.10
C VAL A 95 11.85 9.33 -12.81
N LYS A 96 13.08 9.83 -12.71
CA LYS A 96 13.50 10.66 -11.56
C LYS A 96 12.80 12.00 -11.57
N ALA A 97 12.68 12.61 -10.38
CA ALA A 97 12.10 13.93 -10.20
C ALA A 97 12.80 14.96 -11.13
N GLY A 98 11.98 15.72 -11.86
CA GLY A 98 12.45 16.69 -12.85
C GLY A 98 11.30 17.17 -13.73
N VAL A 99 11.52 18.27 -14.46
CA VAL A 99 10.51 18.85 -15.37
C VAL A 99 10.85 18.49 -16.80
N TYR A 100 10.22 17.44 -17.33
CA TYR A 100 10.44 16.94 -18.68
C TYR A 100 9.56 17.70 -19.68
N LYS A 101 10.17 18.60 -20.46
CA LYS A 101 9.50 19.34 -21.54
C LYS A 101 9.56 18.51 -22.82
N GLU A 102 8.51 17.72 -23.09
CA GLU A 102 8.39 16.87 -24.28
C GLU A 102 7.17 17.31 -25.12
N TYR A 103 7.14 16.96 -26.41
CA TYR A 103 6.15 17.41 -27.41
C TYR A 103 5.60 16.24 -28.22
#